data_AF-A0A3S0PNZ9-F1
#
_entry.id   AF-A0A3S0PNZ9-F1
#
_cell.length_a   1.000
_cell.length_b   1.000
_cell.length_c   1.000
_cell.angle_alpha   90.00
_cell.angle_beta   90.00
_cell.angle_gamma   90.00
#
_symmetry.space_group_name_H-M   'P 1'
#
loop_
_entity.id
_entity.type
_entity.pdbx_description
1 polymer ?
#
loop_
_entity_poly.entity_id
_entity_poly.type
_entity_poly.pdbx_seq_one_letter_code
_entity_poly.pdbx_strand_id
1 'polypeptide(L)' 'MSFTDVNFKNALLPYHDANGDGEISNTEAKNATLIMIDTNYGITNIDGIEAFTNLNMLFIRNNLFPRR' A
#
# COMPACT_ATOMS: atom_id res chain seq x y z
N MET A 1 -7.68 8.96 -1.84
CA MET A 1 -6.63 9.14 -0.83
C MET A 1 -5.37 9.63 -1.50
N SER A 2 -4.33 10.03 -0.75
CA SER A 2 -3.09 10.52 -1.35
C SER A 2 -1.94 9.58 -1.00
N PHE A 3 -1.37 8.96 -2.03
CA PHE A 3 -0.10 8.25 -1.92
C PHE A 3 0.99 9.19 -2.40
N THR A 4 1.96 9.49 -1.55
CA THR A 4 3.11 10.33 -1.93
C THR A 4 4.17 9.53 -2.68
N ASP A 5 4.23 8.21 -2.45
CA ASP A 5 5.10 7.27 -3.15
C ASP A 5 4.31 6.46 -4.19
N VAL A 6 4.62 6.69 -5.48
CA VAL A 6 3.95 6.00 -6.59
C VAL A 6 4.27 4.50 -6.61
N ASN A 7 5.45 4.08 -6.14
CA ASN A 7 5.82 2.67 -6.09
C ASN A 7 5.01 1.96 -5.01
N PHE A 8 4.73 2.63 -3.89
CA PHE A 8 3.85 2.08 -2.87
C PHE A 8 2.43 1.86 -3.41
N LYS A 9 1.83 2.87 -4.07
CA LYS A 9 0.52 2.70 -4.72
C LYS A 9 0.54 1.54 -5.73
N ASN A 10 1.52 1.52 -6.62
CA ASN A 10 1.62 0.49 -7.67
C ASN A 10 1.80 -0.92 -7.11
N ALA A 11 2.50 -1.08 -5.97
CA ALA A 11 2.63 -2.37 -5.31
C ALA A 11 1.30 -2.88 -4.70
N LEU A 12 0.37 -1.97 -4.38
CA LEU A 12 -0.93 -2.31 -3.79
C LEU A 12 -2.02 -2.58 -4.84
N LEU A 13 -1.98 -1.91 -5.99
CA LEU A 13 -3.01 -2.00 -7.03
C LEU A 13 -3.40 -3.44 -7.39
N PRO A 14 -2.46 -4.38 -7.67
CA PRO A 14 -2.82 -5.74 -8.09
C PRO A 14 -3.65 -6.53 -7.07
N TYR A 15 -3.69 -6.10 -5.82
CA TYR A 15 -4.34 -6.80 -4.71
C TYR A 15 -5.53 -6.05 -4.11
N HIS A 16 -5.59 -4.73 -4.30
CA HIS A 16 -6.52 -3.86 -3.59
C HIS A 16 -7.33 -2.93 -4.52
N ASP A 17 -7.07 -2.90 -5.81
CA ASP A 17 -7.93 -2.29 -6.83
C ASP A 17 -9.00 -3.30 -7.25
N ALA A 18 -10.14 -3.30 -6.56
CA ALA A 18 -11.20 -4.30 -6.75
C ALA A 18 -12.11 -3.95 -7.93
N ASN A 19 -12.26 -2.65 -8.23
CA ASN A 19 -13.08 -2.17 -9.34
C ASN A 19 -12.28 -2.02 -10.66
N GLY A 20 -10.95 -2.12 -10.62
CA GLY A 20 -10.06 -2.10 -11.77
C GLY A 20 -9.91 -0.71 -12.39
N ASP A 21 -10.11 0.36 -11.61
CA ASP A 21 -10.04 1.74 -12.11
C ASP A 21 -8.63 2.37 -12.05
N GLY A 22 -7.65 1.62 -11.55
CA GLY A 22 -6.27 2.06 -11.40
C GLY A 22 -6.04 2.95 -10.18
N GLU A 23 -7.05 3.09 -9.32
CA GLU A 23 -6.99 3.75 -8.03
C GLU A 23 -7.31 2.77 -6.90
N ILE A 24 -7.05 3.21 -5.67
CA ILE A 24 -7.55 2.51 -4.49
C ILE A 24 -8.45 3.49 -3.74
N SER A 25 -9.73 3.16 -3.70
CA SER A 25 -10.74 3.93 -2.98
C SER A 25 -10.67 3.68 -1.47
N ASN A 26 -11.32 4.55 -0.68
CA ASN A 26 -11.45 4.33 0.76
C ASN A 26 -12.20 3.04 1.09
N THR A 27 -13.14 2.62 0.24
CA THR A 27 -13.90 1.37 0.44
C THR A 27 -12.99 0.16 0.24
N GLU A 28 -12.17 0.19 -0.81
CA GLU A 28 -11.19 -0.87 -1.07
C GLU A 28 -10.13 -0.97 0.01
N ALA A 29 -9.56 0.16 0.43
CA ALA A 29 -8.59 0.21 1.53
C ALA A 29 -9.17 -0.33 2.84
N LYS A 30 -10.44 -0.04 3.15
CA LYS A 30 -11.14 -0.59 4.32
C LYS A 30 -11.36 -2.10 4.26
N ASN A 31 -11.42 -2.70 3.08
CA ASN A 31 -11.61 -4.15 2.94
C ASN A 31 -10.31 -4.93 3.13
N ALA A 32 -9.15 -4.28 3.00
CA ALA A 32 -7.86 -4.90 3.17
C ALA A 32 -7.55 -5.17 4.66
N THR A 33 -7.22 -6.42 4.97
CA THR A 33 -6.84 -6.86 6.33
C THR A 33 -5.37 -7.29 6.44
N LEU A 34 -4.70 -7.47 5.29
CA LEU A 34 -3.30 -7.84 5.17
C LEU A 34 -2.68 -7.07 3.99
N ILE A 35 -1.50 -6.50 4.23
CA ILE A 35 -0.60 -6.00 3.19
C ILE A 35 0.74 -6.72 3.34
N MET A 36 1.17 -7.37 2.27
CA MET A 36 2.44 -8.09 2.22
C MET A 36 3.21 -7.72 0.95
N ILE A 37 4.30 -6.98 1.13
CA ILE A 37 5.21 -6.54 0.06
C ILE A 37 6.61 -7.04 0.42
N ASP A 38 7.05 -8.12 -0.22
CA ASP A 38 8.38 -8.72 0.00
C ASP A 38 9.39 -8.44 -1.13
N THR A 39 8.90 -7.85 -2.22
CA THR A 39 9.72 -7.41 -3.36
C THR A 39 10.25 -5.99 -3.12
N ASN A 40 11.49 -5.75 -3.53
CA ASN A 40 12.04 -4.40 -3.58
C ASN A 40 11.38 -3.62 -4.73
N TYR A 41 10.43 -2.74 -4.40
CA TYR A 41 9.82 -1.80 -5.34
C TYR A 41 10.45 -0.41 -5.25
N GLY A 42 11.51 -0.23 -4.46
CA GLY A 42 12.07 1.09 -4.19
C GLY A 42 11.11 1.99 -3.41
N ILE A 43 10.27 1.41 -2.55
CA ILE A 43 9.36 2.16 -1.68
C ILE A 43 10.18 2.89 -0.62
N THR A 44 9.93 4.19 -0.50
CA THR A 44 10.61 5.10 0.43
C THR A 44 9.64 5.73 1.43
N ASN A 45 8.36 5.81 1.06
CA ASN A 45 7.29 6.35 1.90
C ASN A 45 6.02 5.48 1.79
N ILE A 46 5.28 5.36 2.89
CA ILE A 46 4.03 4.59 2.99
C ILE A 46 2.81 5.46 3.34
N ASP A 47 2.90 6.79 3.17
CA ASP A 47 1.73 7.67 3.28
C ASP A 47 0.58 7.13 2.40
N GLY A 48 -0.64 7.21 2.94
CA GLY A 48 -1.82 6.55 2.39
C GLY A 48 -2.15 5.24 3.10
N ILE A 49 -1.21 4.65 3.86
CA ILE A 49 -1.47 3.45 4.69
C ILE A 49 -2.55 3.71 5.76
N GLU A 50 -2.74 4.96 6.19
CA GLU A 50 -3.77 5.35 7.17
C GLU A 50 -5.20 5.11 6.69
N ALA A 51 -5.42 4.97 5.38
CA ALA A 51 -6.73 4.61 4.83
C ALA A 51 -7.12 3.15 5.09
N PHE A 52 -6.14 2.28 5.40
CA PHE A 52 -6.32 0.85 5.62
C PHE A 52 -6.74 0.57 7.06
N THR A 53 -7.90 1.09 7.47
CA THR A 53 -8.33 1.11 8.89
C THR A 53 -8.61 -0.26 9.50
N ASN A 54 -8.82 -1.29 8.68
CA ASN A 54 -9.05 -2.67 9.12
C ASN A 54 -7.80 -3.57 8.96
N LEU A 55 -6.64 -2.97 8.70
CA LEU A 55 -5.39 -3.69 8.51
C LEU A 55 -4.92 -4.33 9.81
N ASN A 56 -4.83 -5.66 9.83
CA ASN A 56 -4.34 -6.42 10.97
C ASN A 56 -2.86 -6.76 10.85
N MET A 57 -2.34 -6.88 9.63
CA MET A 57 -0.97 -7.27 9.37
C MET A 57 -0.34 -6.40 8.27
N LEU A 58 0.81 -5.82 8.57
CA LEU A 58 1.61 -5.03 7.64
C LEU A 58 3.03 -5.61 7.58
N PHE A 59 3.39 -6.15 6.42
CA PHE A 59 4.74 -6.61 6.14
C PHE A 59 5.27 -5.93 4.89
N ILE A 60 6.20 -5.00 5.06
CA ILE A 60 6.93 -4.39 3.94
C ILE A 60 8.43 -4.61 4.18
N ARG A 61 9.04 -5.43 3.31
CA ARG A 61 10.44 -5.85 3.41
C ARG A 61 11.20 -5.49 2.15
N ASN A 62 12.52 -5.54 2.21
CA ASN A 62 13.42 -5.34 1.08
C ASN A 62 13.24 -3.99 0.35
N ASN A 63 12.72 -2.97 1.02
CA ASN A 63 12.50 -1.63 0.47
C ASN A 63 13.42 -0.58 1.11
N LEU A 64 13.46 0.61 0.53
CA LEU A 64 14.46 1.65 0.80
C LEU A 64 14.00 2.63 1.89
N PHE A 65 13.56 2.11 3.02
CA PHE A 65 13.18 2.96 4.15
C PHE A 65 14.39 3.76 4.63
N PRO A 66 14.29 5.10 4.76
CA PRO A 66 15.37 5.91 5.31
C PRO A 66 15.75 5.39 6.70
N ARG A 67 17.05 5.18 6.93
CA ARG A 67 17.55 4.94 8.28
C ARG A 67 17.39 6.24 9.06
N ARG A 68 16.54 6.23 10.08
CA ARG A 68 16.42 7.33 11.04
C ARG A 68 17.67 7.42 11.90
#